data_AF-A0A8J6RDA9-F1
#
_entry.id   AF-A0A8J6RDA9-F1
#
_cell.length_a   1.000
_cell.length_b   1.000
_cell.length_c   1.000
_cell.angle_alpha   90.00
_cell.angle_beta   90.00
_cell.angle_gamma   90.00
#
_symmetry.space_group_name_H-M   'P 1'
#
loop_
_entity.id
_entity.type
_entity.pdbx_description
1 polymer ?
#
loop_
_entity_poly.entity_id
_entity_poly.type
_entity_poly.pdbx_seq_one_letter_code
_entity_poly.pdbx_strand_id
1 'polypeptide(L)'
;MGINDLKARAYELAGVTTTQQLKAKYAAIDQLNLRLKASWQKAIAVLETNQPSDGTPARTIANLKAEVYTLAQVSTTQQLKTKYESLKALNFSFKTSWEQALTLLTANRQDFQAWLVNPPEEYKALFAEIETVSDSFSSQLEKAKQLGQEARAMAVSLEQLAQEAQEDAEQLQQEAEVAQQVAQQANLN
;
A
#
# COMPACT_ATOMS: atom_id res chain seq x y z
N MET A 1 8.63 -43.42 -36.49
CA MET A 1 7.34 -42.72 -36.70
C MET A 1 6.89 -42.85 -38.15
N GLY A 2 5.73 -43.47 -38.33
CA GLY A 2 4.95 -43.44 -39.57
C GLY A 2 4.20 -42.11 -39.74
N ILE A 3 3.57 -41.92 -40.90
CA ILE A 3 2.80 -40.70 -41.20
C ILE A 3 1.61 -40.54 -40.23
N ASN A 4 0.98 -41.64 -39.83
CA ASN A 4 -0.13 -41.62 -38.88
C ASN A 4 0.29 -41.11 -37.49
N ASP A 5 1.48 -41.49 -37.03
CA ASP A 5 2.01 -41.04 -35.73
C ASP A 5 2.32 -39.52 -35.76
N LEU A 6 2.89 -39.04 -36.86
CA LEU A 6 3.19 -37.61 -37.03
C LEU A 6 1.90 -36.78 -37.13
N LYS A 7 0.88 -37.32 -37.80
CA LYS A 7 -0.44 -36.71 -37.89
C LYS A 7 -1.11 -36.59 -36.51
N ALA A 8 -1.10 -37.68 -35.73
CA ALA A 8 -1.65 -37.69 -34.38
C ALA A 8 -0.93 -36.68 -33.48
N ARG A 9 0.40 -36.63 -33.53
CA ARG A 9 1.20 -35.66 -32.77
C ARG A 9 0.93 -34.22 -33.19
N ALA A 10 0.82 -33.93 -34.49
CA ALA A 10 0.47 -32.59 -34.96
C ALA A 10 -0.93 -32.14 -34.51
N TYR A 11 -1.88 -33.06 -34.44
CA TYR A 11 -3.23 -32.80 -33.94
C TYR A 11 -3.26 -32.50 -32.45
N GLU A 12 -2.53 -33.28 -31.67
CA GLU A 12 -2.35 -33.06 -30.24
C GLU A 12 -1.71 -31.69 -29.94
N LEU A 13 -0.59 -31.39 -30.62
CA LEU A 13 0.10 -30.10 -30.48
C LEU A 13 -0.78 -28.90 -30.85
N ALA A 14 -1.65 -29.05 -31.83
CA ALA A 14 -2.54 -28.00 -32.30
C ALA A 14 -3.90 -27.96 -31.58
N GLY A 15 -4.26 -28.97 -30.78
CA GLY A 15 -5.58 -29.13 -30.16
C GLY A 15 -6.72 -29.26 -31.19
N VAL A 16 -6.50 -29.98 -32.28
CA VAL A 16 -7.47 -30.17 -33.38
C VAL A 16 -7.63 -31.66 -33.69
N THR A 17 -8.75 -32.05 -34.28
CA THR A 17 -9.01 -33.47 -34.64
C THR A 17 -8.91 -33.73 -36.14
N THR A 18 -8.80 -32.67 -36.96
CA THR A 18 -8.80 -32.78 -38.42
C THR A 18 -7.73 -31.92 -39.08
N THR A 19 -7.25 -32.37 -40.24
CA THR A 19 -6.28 -31.64 -41.07
C THR A 19 -6.87 -30.31 -41.56
N GLN A 20 -8.18 -30.25 -41.77
CA GLN A 20 -8.85 -29.02 -42.18
C GLN A 20 -8.81 -27.96 -41.07
N GLN A 21 -9.09 -28.35 -39.82
CA GLN A 21 -8.95 -27.46 -38.66
C GLN A 21 -7.49 -27.02 -38.45
N LEU A 22 -6.54 -27.94 -38.65
CA LEU A 22 -5.11 -27.63 -38.54
C LEU A 22 -4.69 -26.54 -39.54
N LYS A 23 -5.12 -26.66 -40.81
CA LYS A 23 -4.82 -25.69 -41.87
C LYS A 23 -5.52 -24.35 -41.66
N ALA A 24 -6.77 -24.37 -41.18
CA ALA A 24 -7.50 -23.16 -40.84
C ALA A 24 -6.87 -22.37 -39.68
N LYS A 25 -6.30 -23.08 -38.70
CA LYS A 25 -5.69 -22.47 -37.50
C LYS A 25 -4.28 -21.96 -37.76
N TYR A 26 -3.53 -22.58 -38.68
CA TYR A 26 -2.14 -22.23 -38.98
C TYR A 26 -1.93 -22.06 -40.49
N ALA A 27 -1.94 -20.81 -40.95
CA ALA A 27 -1.73 -20.47 -42.36
C ALA A 27 -0.39 -21.00 -42.92
N ALA A 28 0.64 -21.08 -42.07
CA ALA A 28 1.95 -21.65 -42.43
C ALA A 28 1.90 -23.16 -42.74
N ILE A 29 0.91 -23.89 -42.22
CA ILE A 29 0.70 -25.31 -42.47
C ILE A 29 -0.19 -25.54 -43.70
N ASP A 30 -0.98 -24.54 -44.10
CA ASP A 30 -1.87 -24.66 -45.26
C ASP A 30 -1.10 -24.87 -46.58
N GLN A 31 0.07 -24.25 -46.70
CA GLN A 31 0.94 -24.39 -47.88
C GLN A 31 1.68 -25.73 -47.92
N LEU A 32 1.62 -26.56 -46.87
CA LEU A 32 2.32 -27.83 -46.81
C LEU A 32 1.51 -28.96 -47.47
N ASN A 33 2.19 -29.79 -48.28
CA ASN A 33 1.60 -31.00 -48.83
C ASN A 33 1.60 -32.13 -47.78
N LEU A 34 0.53 -32.21 -46.99
CA LEU A 34 0.36 -33.16 -45.87
C LEU A 34 0.09 -34.62 -46.29
N ARG A 35 0.34 -34.97 -47.56
CA ARG A 35 0.49 -36.36 -48.01
C ARG A 35 1.90 -36.90 -47.77
N LEU A 36 2.88 -36.01 -47.58
CA LEU A 36 4.29 -36.35 -47.43
C LEU A 36 4.70 -36.37 -45.95
N LYS A 37 5.49 -37.37 -45.56
CA LYS A 37 6.06 -37.49 -44.21
C LYS A 37 6.87 -36.26 -43.79
N ALA A 38 7.70 -35.74 -44.70
CA ALA A 38 8.54 -34.56 -44.45
C ALA A 38 7.72 -33.30 -44.15
N SER A 39 6.55 -33.16 -44.78
CA SER A 39 5.64 -32.04 -44.53
C SER A 39 5.03 -32.09 -43.13
N TRP A 40 4.74 -33.29 -42.60
CA TRP A 40 4.28 -33.44 -41.23
C TRP A 40 5.37 -33.12 -40.20
N GLN A 41 6.62 -33.48 -40.47
CA GLN A 41 7.74 -33.10 -39.60
C GLN A 41 7.95 -31.57 -39.60
N LYS A 42 7.84 -30.92 -40.76
CA LYS A 42 7.87 -29.45 -40.86
C LYS A 42 6.67 -28.82 -40.14
N ALA A 43 5.47 -29.39 -40.28
CA ALA A 43 4.29 -28.90 -39.57
C ALA A 43 4.45 -29.01 -38.05
N ILE A 44 4.97 -30.14 -37.55
CA ILE A 44 5.28 -30.31 -36.13
C ILE A 44 6.32 -29.28 -35.68
N ALA A 45 7.41 -29.08 -36.42
CA ALA A 45 8.41 -28.07 -36.09
C ALA A 45 7.78 -26.66 -36.02
N VAL A 46 6.89 -26.31 -36.96
CA VAL A 46 6.14 -25.05 -36.94
C VAL A 46 5.23 -24.94 -35.73
N LEU A 47 4.57 -26.02 -35.31
CA LEU A 47 3.70 -26.06 -34.13
C LEU A 47 4.49 -26.02 -32.81
N GLU A 48 5.68 -26.60 -32.79
CA GLU A 48 6.59 -26.59 -31.63
C GLU A 48 7.26 -25.21 -31.48
N THR A 49 7.63 -24.54 -32.58
CA THR A 49 8.15 -23.17 -32.54
C THR A 49 7.07 -22.11 -32.33
N ASN A 50 5.83 -22.39 -32.75
CA ASN A 50 4.66 -21.56 -32.48
C ASN A 50 3.80 -22.22 -31.40
N GLN A 51 4.42 -22.67 -30.31
CA GLN A 51 3.71 -23.09 -29.11
C GLN A 51 2.67 -22.01 -28.77
N PRO A 52 1.36 -22.33 -28.74
CA PRO A 52 0.41 -21.43 -28.11
C PRO A 52 0.83 -21.36 -26.64
N SER A 53 1.30 -20.20 -26.22
CA SER A 53 1.45 -19.79 -24.82
C SER A 53 0.31 -20.40 -24.00
N ASP A 54 0.62 -21.46 -23.26
CA ASP A 54 -0.15 -22.20 -22.27
C ASP A 54 -1.65 -22.43 -22.53
N GLY A 55 -2.09 -23.66 -22.21
CA GLY A 55 -3.48 -24.11 -22.22
C GLY A 55 -4.41 -23.39 -21.22
N THR A 56 -4.47 -22.06 -21.27
CA THR A 56 -5.57 -21.29 -20.73
C THR A 56 -6.60 -21.16 -21.87
N PRO A 57 -7.88 -21.54 -21.68
CA PRO A 57 -8.90 -21.32 -22.70
C PRO A 57 -8.81 -19.85 -23.13
N ALA A 58 -8.77 -19.60 -24.44
CA ALA A 58 -8.55 -18.28 -25.02
C ALA A 58 -9.30 -17.23 -24.21
N ARG A 59 -8.58 -16.42 -23.40
CA ARG A 59 -9.23 -15.51 -22.46
C ARG A 59 -10.14 -14.60 -23.29
N THR A 60 -11.43 -14.66 -23.01
CA THR A 60 -12.40 -13.79 -23.67
C THR A 60 -12.19 -12.37 -23.18
N ILE A 61 -12.61 -11.38 -23.98
CA ILE A 61 -12.55 -9.98 -23.55
C ILE A 61 -13.31 -9.78 -22.24
N ALA A 62 -14.42 -10.51 -22.02
CA ALA A 62 -15.18 -10.47 -20.78
C ALA A 62 -14.35 -10.92 -19.56
N ASN A 63 -13.61 -12.01 -19.70
CA ASN A 63 -12.76 -12.53 -18.62
C ASN A 63 -11.60 -11.57 -18.32
N LEU A 64 -10.92 -11.07 -19.35
CA LEU A 64 -9.84 -10.10 -19.18
C LEU A 64 -10.33 -8.81 -18.52
N LYS A 65 -11.51 -8.32 -18.92
CA LYS A 65 -12.14 -7.15 -18.33
C LYS A 65 -12.45 -7.37 -16.85
N ALA A 66 -13.05 -8.50 -16.49
CA ALA A 66 -13.35 -8.82 -15.10
C ALA A 66 -12.09 -8.93 -14.24
N GLU A 67 -11.04 -9.56 -14.76
CA GLU A 67 -9.76 -9.74 -14.08
C GLU A 67 -9.05 -8.39 -13.88
N VAL A 68 -8.96 -7.56 -14.92
CA VAL A 68 -8.39 -6.21 -14.85
C VAL A 68 -9.15 -5.34 -13.84
N TYR A 69 -10.49 -5.38 -13.87
CA TYR A 69 -11.32 -4.64 -12.92
C TYR A 69 -11.15 -5.08 -11.48
N THR A 70 -11.08 -6.40 -11.26
CA THR A 70 -10.85 -6.97 -9.93
C THR A 70 -9.47 -6.56 -9.40
N LEU A 71 -8.44 -6.69 -10.24
CA LEU A 71 -7.07 -6.41 -9.84
C LEU A 71 -6.82 -4.91 -9.64
N ALA A 72 -7.45 -4.05 -10.45
CA ALA A 72 -7.40 -2.60 -10.30
C ALA A 72 -8.36 -2.07 -9.21
N GLN A 73 -9.29 -2.89 -8.72
CA GLN A 73 -10.40 -2.53 -7.83
C GLN A 73 -11.25 -1.37 -8.41
N VAL A 74 -11.67 -1.51 -9.67
CA VAL A 74 -12.51 -0.54 -10.38
C VAL A 74 -13.62 -1.24 -11.13
N SER A 75 -14.69 -0.53 -11.46
CA SER A 75 -15.85 -1.11 -12.17
C SER A 75 -15.98 -0.63 -13.62
N THR A 76 -15.18 0.37 -14.01
CA THR A 76 -15.27 1.00 -15.34
C THR A 76 -13.89 1.29 -15.94
N THR A 77 -13.83 1.30 -17.26
CA THR A 77 -12.63 1.69 -18.01
C THR A 77 -12.23 3.14 -17.72
N GLN A 78 -13.20 4.02 -17.46
CA GLN A 78 -12.91 5.41 -17.11
C GLN A 78 -12.16 5.49 -15.78
N GLN A 79 -12.65 4.81 -14.73
CA GLN A 79 -11.95 4.73 -13.45
C GLN A 79 -10.57 4.11 -13.59
N LEU A 80 -10.44 3.08 -14.43
CA LEU A 80 -9.16 2.43 -14.72
C LEU A 80 -8.14 3.44 -15.31
N LYS A 81 -8.57 4.23 -16.30
CA LYS A 81 -7.73 5.26 -16.94
C LYS A 81 -7.41 6.45 -16.04
N THR A 82 -8.32 6.80 -15.13
CA THR A 82 -8.06 7.85 -14.13
C THR A 82 -7.05 7.39 -13.09
N LYS A 83 -7.13 6.13 -12.65
CA LYS A 83 -6.26 5.59 -11.60
C LYS A 83 -4.85 5.28 -12.11
N TYR A 84 -4.71 4.84 -13.36
CA TYR A 84 -3.43 4.43 -13.94
C TYR A 84 -3.15 5.22 -15.22
N GLU A 85 -2.23 6.18 -15.13
CA GLU A 85 -1.81 7.04 -16.25
C GLU A 85 -1.34 6.21 -17.46
N SER A 86 -0.57 5.15 -17.20
CA SER A 86 -0.03 4.24 -18.21
C SER A 86 -1.11 3.54 -19.05
N LEU A 87 -2.35 3.48 -18.56
CA LEU A 87 -3.47 2.84 -19.26
C LEU A 87 -4.30 3.83 -20.10
N LYS A 88 -4.05 5.14 -20.02
CA LYS A 88 -4.85 6.15 -20.74
C LYS A 88 -4.76 6.00 -22.25
N ALA A 89 -3.58 5.69 -22.77
CA ALA A 89 -3.30 5.52 -24.20
C ALA A 89 -3.93 4.25 -24.80
N LEU A 90 -4.32 3.28 -23.97
CA LEU A 90 -4.86 2.00 -24.44
C LEU A 90 -6.30 2.14 -24.93
N ASN A 91 -6.60 1.45 -26.03
CA ASN A 91 -7.94 1.38 -26.59
C ASN A 91 -8.64 0.07 -26.18
N PHE A 92 -9.47 0.15 -25.15
CA PHE A 92 -10.16 -0.99 -24.53
C PHE A 92 -11.31 -1.59 -25.35
N SER A 93 -11.47 -1.17 -26.61
CA SER A 93 -12.26 -1.92 -27.60
C SER A 93 -11.55 -3.18 -28.07
N PHE A 94 -10.22 -3.24 -27.95
CA PHE A 94 -9.40 -4.37 -28.41
C PHE A 94 -8.97 -5.29 -27.28
N LYS A 95 -8.99 -6.59 -27.55
CA LYS A 95 -8.51 -7.63 -26.63
C LYS A 95 -7.05 -7.41 -26.18
N THR A 96 -6.19 -7.04 -27.12
CA THR A 96 -4.76 -6.78 -26.87
C THR A 96 -4.54 -5.70 -25.82
N SER A 97 -5.35 -4.64 -25.83
CA SER A 97 -5.30 -3.59 -24.81
C SER A 97 -5.65 -4.10 -23.41
N TRP A 98 -6.58 -5.05 -23.29
CA TRP A 98 -6.92 -5.66 -22.00
C TRP A 98 -5.80 -6.58 -21.49
N GLU A 99 -5.14 -7.33 -22.38
CA GLU A 99 -3.99 -8.17 -22.04
C GLU A 99 -2.79 -7.32 -21.58
N GLN A 100 -2.53 -6.21 -22.29
CA GLN A 100 -1.50 -5.25 -21.91
C GLN A 100 -1.80 -4.59 -20.55
N ALA A 101 -3.04 -4.17 -20.32
CA ALA A 101 -3.44 -3.61 -19.03
C ALA A 101 -3.25 -4.60 -17.88
N LEU A 102 -3.65 -5.86 -18.08
CA LEU A 102 -3.47 -6.90 -17.07
C LEU A 102 -1.98 -7.14 -16.76
N THR A 103 -1.14 -7.18 -17.78
CA THR A 103 0.31 -7.37 -17.63
C THR A 103 0.92 -6.22 -16.84
N LEU A 104 0.62 -4.97 -17.21
CA LEU A 104 1.12 -3.78 -16.54
C LEU A 104 0.70 -3.72 -15.07
N LEU A 105 -0.57 -4.03 -14.78
CA LEU A 105 -1.07 -4.00 -13.42
C LEU A 105 -0.49 -5.13 -12.55
N THR A 106 -0.26 -6.30 -13.15
CA THR A 106 0.36 -7.43 -12.44
C THR A 106 1.82 -7.13 -12.12
N ALA A 107 2.57 -6.57 -13.08
CA ALA A 107 3.94 -6.14 -12.87
C ALA A 107 4.04 -5.07 -11.76
N ASN A 108 3.21 -4.02 -11.83
CA ASN A 108 3.20 -2.98 -10.80
C ASN A 108 2.88 -3.55 -9.40
N ARG A 109 1.96 -4.52 -9.30
CA ARG A 109 1.68 -5.19 -8.02
C ARG A 109 2.88 -5.99 -7.50
N GLN A 110 3.61 -6.68 -8.38
CA GLN A 110 4.82 -7.40 -7.99
C GLN A 110 5.92 -6.44 -7.53
N ASP A 111 6.13 -5.35 -8.26
CA ASP A 111 7.08 -4.30 -7.90
C ASP A 111 6.75 -3.68 -6.54
N PHE A 112 5.47 -3.42 -6.28
CA PHE A 112 5.02 -2.91 -4.99
C PHE A 112 5.21 -3.92 -3.85
N GLN A 113 4.96 -5.21 -4.08
CA GLN A 113 5.25 -6.24 -3.07
C GLN A 113 6.75 -6.36 -2.79
N ALA A 114 7.59 -6.27 -3.81
CA ALA A 114 9.03 -6.24 -3.63
C ALA A 114 9.48 -4.99 -2.84
N TRP A 115 8.88 -3.83 -3.15
CA TRP A 115 9.10 -2.59 -2.41
C TRP A 115 8.67 -2.70 -0.93
N LEU A 116 7.57 -3.37 -0.62
CA LEU A 116 7.14 -3.58 0.78
C LEU A 116 8.12 -4.45 1.58
N VAL A 117 8.71 -5.46 0.93
CA VAL A 117 9.68 -6.34 1.58
C VAL A 117 11.02 -5.64 1.78
N ASN A 118 11.45 -4.86 0.79
CA ASN A 118 12.70 -4.11 0.86
C ASN A 118 12.51 -2.71 0.28
N PRO A 119 11.99 -1.76 1.09
CA PRO A 119 11.82 -0.40 0.63
C PRO A 119 13.19 0.24 0.37
N PRO A 120 13.29 1.21 -0.56
CA PRO A 120 14.50 1.98 -0.77
C PRO A 120 14.97 2.63 0.53
N GLU A 121 16.28 2.76 0.67
CA GLU A 121 16.92 3.26 1.89
C GLU A 121 16.43 4.66 2.30
N GLU A 122 16.11 5.52 1.33
CA GLU A 122 15.54 6.85 1.58
C GLU A 122 14.25 6.78 2.41
N TYR A 123 13.37 5.83 2.12
CA TYR A 123 12.12 5.66 2.87
C TYR A 123 12.37 5.06 4.26
N LYS A 124 13.30 4.11 4.37
CA LYS A 124 13.69 3.55 5.68
C LYS A 124 14.23 4.63 6.61
N ALA A 125 15.10 5.50 6.08
CA ALA A 125 15.67 6.61 6.82
C ALA A 125 14.57 7.60 7.29
N LEU A 126 13.63 7.95 6.41
CA LEU A 126 12.51 8.82 6.77
C LEU A 126 11.64 8.23 7.89
N PHE A 127 11.30 6.94 7.83
CA PHE A 127 10.52 6.31 8.89
C PHE A 127 11.26 6.25 10.22
N ALA A 128 12.57 5.96 10.20
CA ALA A 128 13.40 5.98 11.40
C ALA A 128 13.51 7.39 12.02
N GLU A 129 13.59 8.43 11.18
CA GLU A 129 13.58 9.83 11.63
C GLU A 129 12.23 10.19 12.26
N ILE A 130 11.12 9.81 11.63
CA ILE A 130 9.76 10.02 12.17
C ILE A 130 9.62 9.36 13.54
N GLU A 131 10.09 8.12 13.70
CA GLU A 131 10.03 7.40 14.97
C GLU A 131 10.85 8.12 16.05
N THR A 132 12.09 8.51 15.71
CA THR A 132 12.97 9.27 16.61
C THR A 132 12.35 10.58 17.08
N VAL A 133 11.76 11.35 16.15
CA VAL A 133 11.11 12.64 16.46
C VAL A 133 9.86 12.41 17.31
N SER A 134 9.09 11.36 17.03
CA SER A 134 7.86 11.03 17.77
C SER A 134 8.15 10.63 19.21
N ASP A 135 9.21 9.84 19.42
CA ASP A 135 9.67 9.44 20.76
C ASP A 135 10.19 10.64 21.55
N SER A 136 10.99 11.50 20.90
CA SER A 136 11.49 12.74 21.50
C SER A 136 10.35 13.66 21.92
N PHE A 137 9.35 13.86 21.06
CA PHE A 137 8.18 14.67 21.37
C PHE A 137 7.38 14.10 22.54
N SER A 138 7.16 12.79 22.56
CA SER A 138 6.45 12.11 23.65
C SER A 138 7.17 12.28 24.99
N SER A 139 8.50 12.15 25.00
CA SER A 139 9.32 12.40 26.20
C SER A 139 9.20 13.85 26.69
N GLN A 140 9.26 14.83 25.77
CA GLN A 140 9.11 16.24 26.12
C GLN A 140 7.72 16.56 26.67
N LEU A 141 6.68 15.94 26.11
CA LEU A 141 5.31 16.11 26.58
C LEU A 141 5.15 15.60 28.02
N GLU A 142 5.70 14.43 28.35
CA GLU A 142 5.67 13.91 29.72
C GLU A 142 6.43 14.81 30.69
N LYS A 143 7.61 15.31 30.29
CA LYS A 143 8.35 16.28 31.10
C LYS A 143 7.55 17.57 31.33
N ALA A 144 6.87 18.08 30.31
CA ALA A 144 6.04 19.27 30.43
C ALA A 144 4.85 19.05 31.37
N LYS A 145 4.22 17.88 31.34
CA LYS A 145 3.15 17.51 32.29
C LYS A 145 3.67 17.50 33.72
N GLN A 146 4.82 16.88 33.96
CA GLN A 146 5.43 16.84 35.29
C GLN A 146 5.72 18.25 35.81
N LEU A 147 6.38 19.09 35.00
CA LEU A 147 6.65 20.49 35.37
C LEU A 147 5.36 21.27 35.63
N GLY A 148 4.29 21.03 34.86
CA GLY A 148 2.99 21.64 35.10
C GLY A 148 2.35 21.22 36.43
N GLN A 149 2.54 19.96 36.86
CA GLN A 149 2.09 19.49 38.17
C GLN A 149 2.89 20.13 39.30
N GLU A 150 4.22 20.19 39.17
CA GLU A 150 5.10 20.84 40.13
C GLU A 150 4.78 22.34 40.27
N ALA A 151 4.55 23.05 39.16
CA ALA A 151 4.16 24.46 39.17
C ALA A 151 2.83 24.70 39.91
N ARG A 152 1.85 23.81 39.74
CA ARG A 152 0.58 23.88 40.49
C ARG A 152 0.79 23.65 41.99
N ALA A 153 1.62 22.66 42.35
CA ALA A 153 1.92 22.40 43.75
C ALA A 153 2.60 23.61 44.41
N MET A 154 3.57 24.23 43.72
CA MET A 154 4.22 25.46 44.20
C MET A 154 3.23 26.61 44.36
N ALA A 155 2.31 26.80 43.42
CA ALA A 155 1.28 27.85 43.54
C ALA A 155 0.40 27.64 44.79
N VAL A 156 -0.03 26.40 45.06
CA VAL A 156 -0.78 26.07 46.28
C VAL A 156 0.03 26.35 47.55
N SER A 157 1.32 25.98 47.56
CA SER A 157 2.18 26.26 48.71
C SER A 157 2.40 27.75 48.95
N LEU A 158 2.51 28.56 47.88
CA LEU A 158 2.64 30.01 47.99
C LEU A 158 1.35 30.67 48.51
N GLU A 159 0.19 30.19 48.07
CA GLU A 159 -1.11 30.64 48.58
C GLU A 159 -1.23 30.37 50.08
N GLN A 160 -0.83 29.17 50.52
CA GLN A 160 -0.82 28.81 51.93
C GLN A 160 0.14 29.69 52.75
N LEU A 161 1.36 29.91 52.24
CA LEU A 161 2.33 30.78 52.91
C LEU A 161 1.83 32.22 53.02
N ALA A 162 1.15 32.74 52.00
CA ALA A 162 0.57 34.07 52.02
C ALA A 162 -0.54 34.18 53.08
N GLN A 163 -1.38 33.14 53.21
CA GLN A 163 -2.41 33.06 54.24
C GLN A 163 -1.79 33.05 55.65
N GLU A 164 -0.79 32.20 55.88
CA GLU A 164 -0.06 32.12 57.15
C GLU A 164 0.57 33.48 57.51
N ALA A 165 1.22 34.14 56.54
CA ALA A 165 1.82 35.46 56.75
C ALA A 165 0.79 36.55 57.08
N GLN A 166 -0.42 36.47 56.51
CA GLN A 166 -1.50 37.39 56.83
C GLN A 166 -2.01 37.17 58.26
N GLU A 167 -2.22 35.91 58.66
CA GLU A 167 -2.66 35.55 60.01
C GLU A 167 -1.66 36.02 61.08
N ASP A 168 -0.35 35.81 60.83
CA ASP A 168 0.71 36.29 61.71
C ASP A 168 0.72 37.82 61.84
N ALA A 169 0.52 38.54 60.73
CA ALA A 169 0.47 39.99 60.73
C ALA A 169 -0.74 40.53 61.52
N GLU A 170 -1.91 39.91 61.36
CA GLU A 170 -3.12 40.24 62.11
C GLU A 170 -2.93 39.98 63.62
N GLN A 171 -2.29 38.87 63.98
CA GLN A 171 -1.99 38.56 65.38
C GLN A 171 -1.02 39.59 66.00
N LEU A 172 0.07 39.92 65.31
CA LEU A 172 1.03 40.92 65.79
C LEU A 172 0.38 42.30 65.96
N GLN A 173 -0.55 42.67 65.08
CA GLN A 173 -1.30 43.91 65.22
C GLN A 173 -2.17 43.92 66.48
N GLN A 174 -2.88 42.82 66.75
CA GLN A 174 -3.68 42.69 67.98
C GLN A 174 -2.81 42.75 69.24
N GLU A 175 -1.66 42.06 69.24
CA GLU A 175 -0.71 42.10 70.37
C GLU A 175 -0.18 43.52 70.62
N ALA A 176 0.13 44.26 69.56
CA ALA A 176 0.58 45.65 69.64
C ALA A 176 -0.53 46.58 70.21
N GLU A 177 -1.78 46.40 69.76
CA GLU A 177 -2.93 47.17 70.27
C GLU A 177 -3.16 46.91 71.76
N VAL A 178 -3.10 45.65 72.21
CA VAL A 178 -3.22 45.29 73.63
C VAL A 178 -2.08 45.91 74.44
N ALA A 179 -0.83 45.82 73.97
CA ALA A 179 0.32 46.41 74.65
C ALA A 179 0.18 47.94 74.81
N GLN A 180 -0.33 48.63 73.78
CA GLN A 180 -0.60 50.07 73.86
C GLN A 180 -1.67 50.40 74.90
N GLN A 181 -2.77 49.64 74.95
CA GLN A 181 -3.83 49.85 75.94
C GLN A 181 -3.32 49.66 77.37
N VAL A 182 -2.52 48.62 77.63
CA VAL A 182 -1.90 48.37 78.93
C VAL A 182 -0.97 49.53 79.33
N ALA A 183 -0.15 50.03 78.40
CA ALA A 183 0.73 51.17 78.67
C ALA A 183 -0.05 52.45 78.98
N GLN A 184 -1.17 52.70 78.30
CA GLN A 184 -2.04 53.84 78.57
C GLN A 184 -2.69 53.74 79.96
N GLN A 185 -3.18 52.57 80.35
CA GLN A 185 -3.74 52.34 81.69
C GLN A 185 -2.69 52.47 82.80
N ALA A 186 -1.45 52.03 82.55
CA ALA A 186 -0.36 52.17 83.51
C ALA A 186 0.04 53.64 83.77
N ASN A 187 -0.07 54.51 82.75
CA ASN A 187 0.23 55.95 82.87
C ASN A 187 -0.89 56.76 83.57
N LEU A 188 -2.08 56.19 83.75
CA LEU A 188 -3.24 56.84 84.37
C LEU A 188 -3.42 56.48 85.85
N ASN A 189 -2.63 55.55 86.38
CA ASN A 189 -2.57 55.18 87.81
C ASN A 189 -1.34 55.79 88.49
#